data_AF-A0A450RWU6-F1
#
_entry.id   AF-A0A450RWU6-F1
#
_cell.length_a   1.000
_cell.length_b   1.000
_cell.length_c   1.000
_cell.angle_alpha   90.00
_cell.angle_beta   90.00
_cell.angle_gamma   90.00
#
_symmetry.space_group_name_H-M   'P 1'
#
loop_
_entity.id
_entity.type
_entity.pdbx_description
1 polymer ?
#
loop_
_entity_poly.entity_id
_entity_poly.type
_entity_poly.pdbx_seq_one_letter_code
_entity_poly.pdbx_strand_id
1 'polypeptide(L)'
;MKVSLIITTYNRPDALTAVLCTVLSQTRPPDEIIVADDGSGKPTREVVRFFQDNPLVPVLHVWQKDQGFRAARIRNMALARASGDYIIFIDGDILLDKHFISDHRRNAKKGLFLQGGRILLNPERTRRILDTGVHPGEVSALFSKGISGRHKVGRIF
;
A
#
# COMPACT_ATOMS: atom_id res chain seq x y z
N MET A 1 -6.69 -15.78 10.33
CA MET A 1 -7.08 -15.15 9.06
C MET A 1 -5.84 -14.59 8.41
N LYS A 2 -5.51 -15.11 7.23
CA LYS A 2 -4.38 -14.65 6.42
C LYS A 2 -4.80 -13.42 5.61
N VAL A 3 -3.95 -12.41 5.55
CA VAL A 3 -4.21 -11.10 4.95
C VAL A 3 -3.28 -10.89 3.75
N SER A 4 -3.88 -10.68 2.58
CA SER A 4 -3.18 -10.27 1.36
C SER A 4 -3.37 -8.78 1.16
N LEU A 5 -2.27 -8.03 1.08
CA LEU A 5 -2.31 -6.61 0.72
C LEU A 5 -2.01 -6.45 -0.77
N ILE A 6 -3.00 -5.98 -1.54
CA ILE A 6 -2.85 -5.67 -2.96
C ILE A 6 -2.59 -4.16 -3.11
N ILE A 7 -1.47 -3.82 -3.74
CA ILE A 7 -1.03 -2.44 -3.96
C ILE A 7 -1.07 -2.16 -5.47
N THR A 8 -1.96 -1.27 -5.91
CA THR A 8 -2.10 -0.94 -7.35
C THR A 8 -1.16 0.19 -7.72
N THR A 9 -0.27 0.02 -8.70
CA THR A 9 0.73 1.02 -9.06
C THR A 9 0.84 1.23 -10.57
N TYR A 10 1.28 2.42 -10.97
CA TYR A 10 1.61 2.78 -12.33
C TYR A 10 2.65 3.92 -12.36
N ASN A 11 3.86 3.64 -12.85
CA ASN A 11 4.94 4.61 -13.13
C ASN A 11 5.25 5.62 -12.00
N ARG A 12 5.10 5.20 -10.74
CA ARG A 12 5.43 6.00 -9.53
C ARG A 12 6.35 5.22 -8.57
N PRO A 13 7.61 4.95 -8.97
CA PRO A 13 8.55 4.17 -8.16
C PRO A 13 8.87 4.83 -6.81
N ASP A 14 8.92 6.16 -6.78
CA ASP A 14 9.10 7.01 -5.60
C ASP A 14 7.99 6.77 -4.57
N ALA A 15 6.72 6.88 -5.00
CA ALA A 15 5.57 6.69 -4.15
C ALA A 15 5.45 5.24 -3.69
N LEU A 16 5.65 4.28 -4.61
CA LEU A 16 5.60 2.86 -4.28
C LEU A 16 6.63 2.48 -3.21
N THR A 17 7.84 3.04 -3.30
CA THR A 17 8.88 2.83 -2.28
C THR A 17 8.40 3.33 -0.92
N ALA A 18 7.86 4.55 -0.85
CA ALA A 18 7.33 5.12 0.39
C ALA A 18 6.18 4.28 0.97
N VAL A 19 5.24 3.82 0.14
CA VAL A 19 4.14 2.93 0.55
C VAL A 19 4.69 1.62 1.12
N LEU A 20 5.57 0.93 0.40
CA LEU A 20 6.16 -0.34 0.86
C LEU A 20 6.90 -0.17 2.20
N CYS A 21 7.62 0.93 2.40
CA CYS A 21 8.24 1.25 3.69
C CYS A 21 7.20 1.36 4.83
N THR A 22 6.04 1.97 4.61
CA THR A 22 4.97 2.03 5.63
C THR A 22 4.31 0.67 5.89
N VAL A 23 4.23 -0.18 4.87
CA VAL A 23 3.73 -1.55 4.99
C VAL A 23 4.68 -2.40 5.84
N LEU A 24 5.99 -2.26 5.66
CA LEU A 24 6.98 -2.97 6.46
C LEU A 24 7.09 -2.45 7.90
N SER A 25 6.63 -1.22 8.14
CA SER A 25 6.60 -0.59 9.47
C SER A 25 5.33 -0.88 10.27
N GLN A 26 4.44 -1.75 9.78
CA GLN A 26 3.21 -2.10 10.48
C GLN A 26 3.50 -2.87 11.77
N THR A 27 2.75 -2.60 12.83
CA THR A 27 2.83 -3.39 14.07
C THR A 27 2.42 -4.84 13.86
N ARG A 28 1.67 -5.10 12.78
CA ARG A 28 1.39 -6.43 12.26
C ARG A 28 1.50 -6.35 10.72
N PRO A 29 2.55 -6.90 10.09
CA PRO A 29 2.65 -6.89 8.64
C PRO A 29 1.56 -7.75 7.97
N PRO A 30 1.21 -7.51 6.68
CA PRO A 30 0.40 -8.46 5.92
C PRO A 30 1.14 -9.80 5.78
N ASP A 31 0.42 -10.87 5.46
CA ASP A 31 1.05 -12.19 5.26
C ASP A 31 1.67 -12.31 3.86
N GLU A 32 1.19 -11.50 2.91
CA GLU A 32 1.80 -11.30 1.61
C GLU A 32 1.45 -9.91 1.06
N ILE A 33 2.32 -9.41 0.19
CA ILE A 33 2.14 -8.18 -0.57
C ILE A 33 2.06 -8.56 -2.05
N ILE A 34 1.07 -8.04 -2.76
CA ILE A 34 0.91 -8.24 -4.20
C ILE A 34 0.91 -6.87 -4.87
N VAL A 35 1.98 -6.56 -5.58
CA VAL A 35 2.08 -5.33 -6.36
C VAL A 35 1.39 -5.57 -7.70
N ALA A 36 0.23 -4.95 -7.88
CA ALA A 36 -0.59 -4.96 -9.07
C ALA A 36 -0.18 -3.79 -9.99
N ASP A 37 0.71 -4.06 -10.94
CA ASP A 37 1.38 -3.06 -11.76
C ASP A 37 0.79 -2.97 -13.18
N ASP A 38 0.13 -1.84 -13.47
CA ASP A 38 -0.61 -1.59 -14.72
C ASP A 38 0.29 -1.14 -15.88
N GLY A 39 1.44 -1.77 -16.07
CA GLY A 39 2.31 -1.48 -17.20
C GLY A 39 3.48 -0.55 -16.92
N SER A 40 3.94 -0.47 -15.67
CA SER A 40 5.10 0.37 -15.36
C SER A 40 6.39 -0.08 -16.04
N GLY A 41 7.26 0.91 -16.26
CA GLY A 41 8.60 0.74 -16.81
C GLY A 41 9.62 0.20 -15.81
N LYS A 42 10.88 0.13 -16.26
CA LYS A 42 12.01 -0.45 -15.51
C LYS A 42 12.17 0.09 -14.07
N PRO A 43 12.07 1.42 -13.79
CA PRO A 43 12.28 1.94 -12.44
C PRO A 43 11.34 1.35 -11.39
N THR A 44 10.04 1.20 -11.71
CA THR A 44 9.07 0.59 -10.80
C THR A 44 9.36 -0.89 -10.58
N ARG A 45 9.80 -1.62 -11.61
CA ARG A 45 10.17 -3.04 -11.47
C ARG A 45 11.40 -3.22 -10.59
N GLU A 46 12.37 -2.32 -10.68
CA GLU A 46 13.57 -2.33 -9.83
C GLU A 46 13.19 -2.13 -8.35
N VAL A 47 12.25 -1.23 -8.05
CA VAL A 47 11.68 -1.08 -6.70
C VAL A 47 11.06 -2.39 -6.23
N VAL A 48 10.17 -3.00 -7.02
CA VAL A 48 9.50 -4.24 -6.61
C VAL A 48 10.53 -5.36 -6.39
N ARG A 49 11.50 -5.49 -7.30
CA ARG A 49 12.57 -6.49 -7.20
C ARG A 49 13.40 -6.31 -5.92
N PHE A 50 13.75 -5.08 -5.55
CA PHE A 50 14.47 -4.81 -4.30
C PHE A 50 13.74 -5.39 -3.08
N PHE A 51 12.42 -5.21 -3.00
CA PHE A 51 11.61 -5.76 -1.91
C PHE A 51 11.37 -7.28 -2.02
N GLN A 52 11.41 -7.85 -3.23
CA GLN A 52 11.40 -9.30 -3.42
C GLN A 52 12.68 -9.98 -2.97
N ASP A 53 13.83 -9.36 -3.23
CA ASP A 53 15.17 -9.87 -2.89
C ASP A 53 15.48 -9.74 -1.38
N ASN A 54 14.73 -8.90 -0.65
CA ASN A 54 14.91 -8.66 0.79
C ASN A 54 13.59 -8.82 1.57
N PRO A 55 12.94 -10.00 1.55
CA PRO A 55 11.57 -10.12 2.01
C PRO A 55 11.50 -10.23 3.54
N LEU A 56 11.03 -9.16 4.19
CA LEU A 56 10.40 -9.26 5.52
C LEU A 56 9.00 -9.88 5.43
N VAL A 57 8.37 -9.75 4.25
CA VAL A 57 7.07 -10.31 3.86
C VAL A 57 7.19 -10.79 2.42
N PRO A 58 6.56 -11.91 2.02
CA PRO A 58 6.51 -12.33 0.63
C PRO A 58 5.93 -11.23 -0.29
N VAL A 59 6.66 -10.90 -1.35
CA VAL A 59 6.23 -9.91 -2.35
C VAL A 59 6.04 -10.58 -3.71
N LEU A 60 4.84 -10.48 -4.27
CA LEU A 60 4.52 -10.91 -5.62
C LEU A 60 4.33 -9.70 -6.54
N HIS A 61 5.03 -9.69 -7.67
CA HIS A 61 4.80 -8.72 -8.74
C HIS A 61 3.83 -9.30 -9.77
N VAL A 62 2.65 -8.71 -9.91
CA VAL A 62 1.71 -9.02 -10.97
C VAL A 62 1.71 -7.84 -11.93
N TRP A 63 2.22 -8.07 -13.13
CA TRP A 63 2.41 -7.03 -14.14
C TRP A 63 1.59 -7.36 -15.39
N GLN A 64 1.06 -6.33 -16.05
CA GLN A 64 0.50 -6.43 -17.39
C GLN A 64 1.14 -5.39 -18.31
N LYS A 65 1.12 -5.63 -19.62
CA LYS A 65 1.59 -4.65 -20.61
C LYS A 65 0.82 -3.33 -20.47
N ASP A 66 1.47 -2.19 -20.66
CA ASP A 66 0.77 -0.91 -20.79
C ASP A 66 -0.05 -0.90 -22.09
N GLN A 67 -1.37 -0.77 -21.94
CA GLN A 67 -2.31 -0.52 -23.05
C GLN A 67 -3.39 0.46 -22.57
N GLY A 68 -2.96 1.53 -21.90
CA GLY A 68 -3.84 2.52 -21.29
C GLY A 68 -4.36 2.10 -19.91
N PHE A 69 -5.23 2.94 -19.35
CA PHE A 69 -5.72 2.81 -17.97
C PHE A 69 -6.57 1.55 -17.78
N ARG A 70 -6.03 0.56 -17.07
CA ARG A 70 -6.65 -0.76 -16.87
C ARG A 70 -6.43 -1.27 -15.44
N ALA A 71 -6.52 -0.35 -14.47
CA ALA A 71 -6.38 -0.62 -13.04
C ALA A 71 -7.29 -1.75 -12.54
N ALA A 72 -8.54 -1.83 -13.03
CA ALA A 72 -9.46 -2.91 -12.67
C ALA A 72 -8.96 -4.29 -13.12
N ARG A 73 -8.39 -4.36 -14.34
CA ARG A 73 -7.85 -5.62 -14.90
C ARG A 73 -6.66 -6.10 -14.06
N ILE A 74 -5.73 -5.21 -13.74
CA ILE A 74 -4.55 -5.61 -12.97
C ILE A 74 -4.90 -5.97 -11.52
N ARG A 75 -5.87 -5.29 -10.90
CA ARG A 75 -6.40 -5.66 -9.57
C ARG A 75 -7.05 -7.05 -9.58
N ASN A 76 -7.83 -7.38 -10.60
CA ASN A 76 -8.43 -8.71 -10.75
C ASN A 76 -7.36 -9.80 -10.95
N MET A 77 -6.34 -9.53 -11.77
CA MET A 77 -5.20 -10.44 -11.93
C MET A 77 -4.45 -10.66 -10.62
N ALA A 78 -4.21 -9.60 -9.84
CA ALA A 78 -3.57 -9.68 -8.53
C ALA A 78 -4.43 -10.44 -7.52
N LEU A 79 -5.74 -10.17 -7.49
CA LEU A 79 -6.69 -10.89 -6.64
C LEU A 79 -6.68 -12.39 -6.93
N ALA A 80 -6.64 -12.80 -8.20
CA ALA A 80 -6.57 -14.20 -8.59
C ALA A 80 -5.27 -14.91 -8.16
N ARG A 81 -4.23 -14.13 -7.79
CA ARG A 81 -2.96 -14.66 -7.25
C ARG A 81 -2.88 -14.61 -5.73
N ALA A 82 -3.85 -13.98 -5.07
CA ALA A 82 -3.85 -13.87 -3.62
C ALA A 82 -4.13 -15.22 -2.96
N SER A 83 -3.43 -15.47 -1.86
CA SER A 83 -3.51 -16.69 -1.06
C SER A 83 -4.13 -16.46 0.33
N GLY A 84 -4.45 -15.22 0.69
CA GLY A 84 -5.06 -14.85 1.95
C GLY A 84 -6.59 -14.91 1.93
N ASP A 85 -7.18 -15.20 3.09
CA ASP A 85 -8.63 -15.25 3.28
C ASP A 85 -9.26 -13.84 3.33
N TYR A 86 -8.43 -12.82 3.51
CA TYR A 86 -8.85 -11.44 3.67
C TYR A 86 -7.99 -10.50 2.83
N ILE A 87 -8.66 -9.81 1.92
CA ILE A 87 -8.00 -8.97 0.92
C ILE A 87 -8.14 -7.50 1.31
N ILE A 88 -7.03 -6.78 1.27
CA ILE A 88 -6.99 -5.32 1.43
C ILE A 88 -6.45 -4.74 0.13
N PHE A 89 -7.16 -3.77 -0.44
CA PHE A 89 -6.71 -3.02 -1.62
C PHE A 89 -6.27 -1.62 -1.21
N ILE A 90 -5.11 -1.20 -1.72
CA ILE A 90 -4.64 0.19 -1.64
C ILE A 90 -4.04 0.64 -2.98
N ASP A 91 -3.96 1.94 -3.19
CA ASP A 91 -3.22 2.53 -4.30
C ASP A 91 -1.75 2.74 -3.91
N GLY A 92 -0.85 2.77 -4.89
CA GLY A 92 0.61 2.88 -4.73
C GLY A 92 1.09 4.26 -4.25
N ASP A 93 0.17 5.16 -3.91
CA ASP A 93 0.39 6.49 -3.36
C ASP A 93 -0.23 6.65 -1.95
N ILE A 94 -0.59 5.53 -1.29
CA ILE A 94 -1.26 5.51 0.02
C ILE A 94 -0.32 5.03 1.13
N LEU A 95 0.13 5.97 1.95
CA LEU A 95 0.90 5.74 3.18
C LEU A 95 -0.02 5.21 4.29
N LEU A 96 0.41 4.14 4.96
CA LEU A 96 -0.40 3.45 5.96
C LEU A 96 -0.03 3.86 7.39
N ASP A 97 -1.03 4.13 8.24
CA ASP A 97 -0.82 4.16 9.68
C ASP A 97 -0.29 2.81 10.19
N LYS A 98 0.55 2.82 11.22
CA LYS A 98 1.23 1.61 11.76
C LYS A 98 0.26 0.51 12.24
N HIS A 99 -0.98 0.84 12.55
CA HIS A 99 -2.01 -0.11 12.99
C HIS A 99 -2.97 -0.54 11.89
N PHE A 100 -2.82 -0.02 10.66
CA PHE A 100 -3.77 -0.20 9.56
C PHE A 100 -4.14 -1.68 9.32
N ILE A 101 -3.14 -2.56 9.18
CA ILE A 101 -3.39 -3.99 8.94
C ILE A 101 -4.04 -4.67 10.17
N SER A 102 -3.58 -4.35 11.38
CA SER A 102 -4.15 -4.91 12.61
C SER A 102 -5.59 -4.44 12.85
N ASP A 103 -5.92 -3.20 12.50
CA ASP A 103 -7.26 -2.64 12.62
C ASP A 103 -8.20 -3.28 11.62
N HIS A 104 -7.77 -3.44 10.36
CA HIS A 104 -8.52 -4.17 9.35
C HIS A 104 -8.86 -5.60 9.81
N ARG A 105 -7.88 -6.31 10.36
CA ARG A 105 -8.08 -7.69 10.85
C ARG A 105 -8.99 -7.76 12.08
N ARG A 106 -8.88 -6.80 13.01
CA ARG A 106 -9.71 -6.73 14.22
C ARG A 106 -11.18 -6.45 13.91
N ASN A 107 -11.43 -5.60 12.92
CA ASN A 107 -12.78 -5.16 12.56
C ASN A 107 -13.42 -6.02 11.46
N ALA A 108 -12.68 -6.96 10.85
CA ALA A 108 -13.19 -7.82 9.79
C ALA A 108 -14.38 -8.66 10.29
N LYS A 109 -15.47 -8.62 9.52
CA LYS A 109 -16.70 -9.38 9.80
C LYS A 109 -17.26 -9.91 8.48
N LYS A 110 -17.71 -11.17 8.47
CA LYS A 110 -18.37 -11.75 7.29
C LYS A 110 -19.61 -10.94 6.91
N GLY A 111 -19.83 -10.75 5.63
CA GLY A 111 -20.95 -9.97 5.09
C GLY A 111 -20.75 -8.45 5.13
N LEU A 112 -19.61 -7.96 5.61
CA LEU A 112 -19.29 -6.53 5.63
C LEU A 112 -18.01 -6.22 4.83
N PHE A 113 -17.99 -5.04 4.23
CA PHE A 113 -16.81 -4.45 3.61
C PHE A 113 -16.29 -3.32 4.50
N LEU A 114 -14.98 -3.33 4.80
CA LEU A 114 -14.35 -2.25 5.54
C LEU A 114 -13.73 -1.23 4.59
N GLN A 115 -14.13 0.03 4.76
CA GLN A 115 -13.57 1.15 4.03
C GLN A 115 -12.73 2.03 4.97
N GLY A 116 -11.48 2.28 4.60
CA GLY A 116 -10.61 3.22 5.28
C GLY A 116 -10.86 4.67 4.84
N GLY A 117 -10.66 5.62 5.75
CA GLY A 117 -10.65 7.05 5.42
C GLY A 117 -9.25 7.50 5.02
N ARG A 118 -9.15 8.46 4.10
CA ARG A 118 -7.86 9.04 3.66
C ARG A 118 -7.75 10.53 3.94
N ILE A 119 -6.55 10.95 4.29
CA ILE A 119 -6.16 12.36 4.40
C ILE A 119 -5.21 12.68 3.25
N LEU A 120 -5.45 13.78 2.54
CA LEU A 120 -4.56 14.26 1.48
C LEU A 120 -3.39 15.04 2.12
N LEU A 121 -2.15 14.69 1.74
CA LEU A 121 -0.97 15.41 2.19
C LEU A 121 -0.70 16.61 1.30
N ASN A 122 -0.38 17.77 1.86
CA ASN A 122 -0.02 18.92 1.02
C ASN A 122 1.27 18.67 0.20
N PRO A 123 1.53 19.44 -0.87
CA PRO A 123 2.68 19.23 -1.74
C PRO A 123 4.05 19.37 -1.05
N GLU A 124 4.16 20.23 -0.04
CA GLU A 124 5.39 20.40 0.75
C GLU A 124 5.73 19.14 1.54
N ARG A 125 4.74 18.57 2.23
CA ARG A 125 4.90 17.33 2.99
C ARG A 125 5.15 16.15 2.06
N THR A 126 4.46 16.09 0.92
CA THR A 126 4.70 15.06 -0.10
C THR A 126 6.15 15.07 -0.54
N ARG A 127 6.67 16.24 -0.99
CA ARG A 127 8.07 16.37 -1.41
C ARG A 127 9.04 15.95 -0.31
N ARG A 128 8.86 16.46 0.90
CA ARG A 128 9.69 16.09 2.05
C ARG A 128 9.75 14.57 2.24
N ILE A 129 8.60 13.89 2.26
CA ILE A 129 8.54 12.44 2.44
C ILE A 129 9.25 11.68 1.31
N LEU A 130 9.10 12.15 0.06
CA LEU A 130 9.75 11.52 -1.09
C LEU A 130 11.27 11.76 -1.10
N ASP A 131 11.72 12.93 -0.64
CA ASP A 131 13.14 13.32 -0.62
C ASP A 131 13.91 12.67 0.54
N THR A 132 13.32 12.64 1.74
CA THR A 132 14.00 12.17 2.97
C THR A 132 13.64 10.73 3.34
N GLY A 133 12.66 10.14 2.65
CA GLY A 133 12.05 8.87 3.03
C GLY A 133 11.02 9.02 4.16
N VAL A 134 10.30 7.93 4.42
CA VAL A 134 9.22 7.90 5.41
C VAL A 134 9.77 7.65 6.81
N HIS A 135 9.67 8.64 7.70
CA HIS A 135 9.98 8.45 9.12
C HIS A 135 8.76 7.93 9.90
N PRO A 136 8.91 6.90 10.77
CA PRO A 136 7.79 6.30 11.52
C PRO A 136 6.98 7.31 12.37
N GLY A 137 7.64 8.34 12.89
CA GLY A 137 7.02 9.41 13.68
C GLY A 137 6.19 10.39 12.82
N GLU A 138 6.57 10.61 11.56
CA GLU A 138 5.86 11.52 10.66
C GLU A 138 4.50 10.96 10.27
N VAL A 139 4.43 9.66 9.94
CA VAL A 139 3.16 8.99 9.61
C VAL A 139 2.20 9.02 10.80
N SER A 140 2.69 8.71 12.01
CA SER A 140 1.87 8.80 13.23
C SER A 140 1.41 10.23 13.51
N ALA A 141 2.23 11.24 13.20
CA ALA A 141 1.90 12.66 13.37
C ALA A 141 0.89 13.18 12.33
N LEU A 142 0.77 12.55 11.15
CA LEU A 142 -0.33 12.84 10.21
C LEU A 142 -1.70 12.61 10.84
N PHE A 143 -1.76 11.79 11.88
CA PHE A 143 -2.99 11.28 12.46
C PHE A 143 -3.30 11.83 13.87
N SER A 144 -2.49 12.77 14.40
CA SER A 144 -2.47 13.13 15.82
C SER A 144 -3.26 14.38 16.26
N LYS A 145 -3.66 15.29 15.36
CA LYS A 145 -4.43 16.50 15.75
C LYS A 145 -5.80 16.61 15.05
N GLY A 146 -6.87 16.66 15.85
CA GLY A 146 -8.20 17.17 15.46
C GLY A 146 -9.12 16.22 14.68
N ILE A 147 -8.73 14.96 14.44
CA ILE A 147 -9.51 14.02 13.62
C ILE A 147 -9.79 12.74 14.42
N SER A 148 -11.01 12.61 14.94
CA SER A 148 -11.53 11.42 15.62
C SER A 148 -12.03 10.40 14.59
N GLY A 149 -11.30 9.30 14.38
CA GLY A 149 -11.70 8.19 13.53
C GLY A 149 -10.60 7.13 13.41
N ARG A 150 -10.95 5.84 13.44
CA ARG A 150 -10.01 4.70 13.23
C ARG A 150 -9.94 4.36 11.73
N HIS A 151 -8.88 3.69 11.26
CA HIS A 151 -8.58 3.35 9.84
C HIS A 151 -8.05 4.51 8.97
N LYS A 152 -6.91 5.10 9.36
CA LYS A 152 -6.35 6.28 8.71
C LYS A 152 -5.26 5.90 7.71
N VAL A 153 -5.30 6.52 6.53
CA VAL A 153 -4.22 6.47 5.53
C VAL A 153 -3.93 7.88 4.99
N GLY A 154 -2.69 8.13 4.57
CA GLY A 154 -2.27 9.39 3.95
C GLY A 154 -2.01 9.20 2.45
N ARG A 155 -2.50 10.10 1.59
CA ARG A 155 -2.21 10.06 0.15
C ARG A 155 -1.13 11.08 -0.21
N ILE A 156 -0.08 10.63 -0.89
CA ILE A 156 0.94 11.50 -1.50
C ILE A 156 0.57 11.87 -2.93
N PHE A 157 0.98 13.06 -3.37
CA PHE A 157 0.75 13.58 -4.73
C PHE A 157 1.83 13.13 -5.72
#